data_AF-A0A7W3ZXL7-F1
#
_entry.id   AF-A0A7W3ZXL7-F1
#
_cell.length_a   1.000
_cell.length_b   1.000
_cell.length_c   1.000
_cell.angle_alpha   90.00
_cell.angle_beta   90.00
_cell.angle_gamma   90.00
#
_symmetry.space_group_name_H-M   'P 1'
#
loop_
_entity.id
_entity.type
_entity.pdbx_description
1 polymer ?
#
loop_
_entity_poly.entity_id
_entity_poly.type
_entity_poly.pdbx_seq_one_letter_code
_entity_poly.pdbx_strand_id
1 'polypeptide(L)'
;MLNSAKGFSLIEVLVSLVILLIGLIGIFNLHIVAKQGSFESFQQTQATYYIHTIISRMRLNNSELSNYAGTYTGSSVSSAKSCDVAIGVVDLCTTAETRAWDLYQWVRSFEGVNEKSASGVNIGGLDSVTACIRVDGVSVLVVISWRGVRVTSDGAADDADTFVSGCGAANDRRRSLAINTVII
;
A
#
# COMPACT_ATOMS: atom_id res chain seq x y z
N MET A 1 71.12 1.06 -4.59
CA MET A 1 70.21 1.02 -3.42
C MET A 1 69.15 -0.02 -3.72
N LEU A 2 69.28 -1.23 -3.17
CA LEU A 2 68.29 -2.30 -3.34
C LEU A 2 67.23 -2.14 -2.25
N ASN A 3 66.01 -1.85 -2.66
CA ASN A 3 64.87 -1.64 -1.78
C ASN A 3 64.43 -3.00 -1.22
N SER A 4 64.51 -3.18 0.10
CA SER A 4 64.06 -4.41 0.76
C SER A 4 62.53 -4.35 0.88
N ALA A 5 61.81 -5.04 -0.01
CA ALA A 5 60.37 -5.21 0.09
C ALA A 5 60.07 -6.14 1.28
N LYS A 6 59.54 -5.58 2.37
CA LYS A 6 59.06 -6.37 3.51
C LYS A 6 57.77 -7.08 3.10
N GLY A 7 57.75 -8.41 3.14
CA GLY A 7 56.54 -9.22 2.91
C GLY A 7 55.51 -9.05 4.04
N PHE A 8 54.24 -9.32 3.74
CA PHE A 8 53.15 -9.30 4.72
C PHE A 8 53.29 -10.44 5.73
N SER A 9 53.07 -10.15 7.00
CA SER A 9 53.03 -11.19 8.04
C SER A 9 51.66 -11.88 8.04
N LEU A 10 51.61 -13.18 8.36
CA LEU A 10 50.35 -13.94 8.42
C LEU A 10 49.36 -13.34 9.44
N ILE A 11 49.88 -12.75 10.53
CA ILE A 11 49.08 -12.04 11.53
C ILE A 11 48.39 -10.79 10.96
N GLU A 12 49.04 -10.10 10.01
CA GLU A 12 48.54 -8.87 9.40
C GLU A 12 47.35 -9.14 8.47
N VAL A 13 47.42 -10.24 7.71
CA VAL A 13 46.32 -10.73 6.88
C VAL A 13 45.14 -11.16 7.75
N LEU A 14 45.40 -11.84 8.87
CA LEU A 14 44.37 -12.28 9.79
C LEU A 14 43.64 -11.10 10.44
N VAL A 15 44.38 -10.09 10.92
CA VAL A 15 43.79 -8.86 11.48
C VAL A 15 42.97 -8.11 10.42
N SER A 16 43.49 -7.99 9.19
CA SER A 16 42.78 -7.34 8.07
C SER A 16 41.47 -8.07 7.74
N LEU A 17 41.48 -9.41 7.75
CA LEU A 17 40.28 -10.21 7.54
C LEU A 17 39.25 -10.00 8.65
N VAL A 18 39.66 -9.92 9.92
CA VAL A 18 38.76 -9.65 11.04
C VAL A 18 38.09 -8.27 10.88
N ILE A 19 38.87 -7.24 10.55
CA ILE A 19 38.34 -5.89 10.32
C ILE A 19 37.34 -5.89 9.15
N LEU A 20 37.66 -6.58 8.06
CA LEU A 20 36.78 -6.71 6.89
C LEU A 20 35.46 -7.41 7.23
N LEU A 21 35.50 -8.49 8.01
CA LEU A 21 34.30 -9.22 8.41
C LEU A 21 33.38 -8.37 9.28
N ILE A 22 33.93 -7.62 10.24
CA ILE A 22 33.15 -6.69 11.07
C ILE A 22 32.52 -5.59 10.20
N GLY A 23 33.29 -5.03 9.26
CA GLY A 23 32.79 -4.05 8.31
C GLY A 23 31.64 -4.58 7.45
N LEU A 24 31.76 -5.82 6.96
CA LEU A 24 30.74 -6.45 6.11
C LEU A 24 29.42 -6.69 6.86
N ILE A 25 29.47 -7.13 8.12
CA ILE A 25 28.27 -7.28 8.97
C ILE A 25 27.57 -5.93 9.14
N GLY A 26 28.34 -4.84 9.31
CA GLY A 26 27.80 -3.48 9.36
C GLY A 26 27.01 -3.12 8.09
N ILE A 27 27.55 -3.41 6.91
CA ILE A 27 26.91 -3.12 5.62
C ILE A 27 25.62 -3.93 5.43
N PHE A 28 25.59 -5.20 5.83
CA PHE A 28 24.38 -6.02 5.71
C PHE A 28 23.21 -5.48 6.56
N ASN A 29 23.49 -4.99 7.77
CA ASN A 29 22.47 -4.34 8.58
C ASN A 29 21.90 -3.09 7.89
N LEU A 30 22.77 -2.28 7.25
CA LEU A 30 22.33 -1.12 6.47
C LEU A 30 21.47 -1.54 5.26
N HIS A 31 21.82 -2.63 4.56
CA HIS A 31 21.00 -3.15 3.46
C HIS A 31 19.61 -3.59 3.92
N ILE A 32 19.48 -4.23 5.08
CA ILE A 32 18.17 -4.64 5.63
C ILE A 32 17.31 -3.41 5.90
N VAL A 33 17.86 -2.39 6.57
CA VAL A 33 17.14 -1.14 6.85
C VAL A 33 16.73 -0.44 5.55
N ALA A 34 17.62 -0.37 4.56
CA ALA A 34 17.32 0.21 3.25
C ALA A 34 16.19 -0.52 2.51
N LYS A 35 16.17 -1.86 2.58
CA LYS A 35 15.09 -2.68 2.00
C LYS A 35 13.76 -2.47 2.72
N GLN A 36 13.77 -2.40 4.05
CA GLN A 36 12.56 -2.10 4.83
C GLN A 36 12.00 -0.72 4.46
N GLY A 37 12.84 0.32 4.42
CA GLY A 37 12.42 1.67 4.03
C GLY A 37 11.88 1.72 2.59
N SER A 38 12.51 1.01 1.66
CA SER A 38 12.03 0.91 0.28
C SER A 38 10.65 0.24 0.20
N PHE A 39 10.41 -0.79 1.02
CA PHE A 39 9.11 -1.46 1.08
C PHE A 39 8.03 -0.57 1.71
N GLU A 40 8.34 0.19 2.77
CA GLU A 40 7.41 1.17 3.35
C GLU A 40 7.00 2.25 2.33
N SER A 41 7.97 2.78 1.58
CA SER A 41 7.68 3.74 0.49
C SER A 41 6.80 3.12 -0.59
N PHE A 42 7.04 1.86 -0.97
CA PHE A 42 6.19 1.14 -1.92
C PHE A 42 4.75 1.00 -1.40
N GLN A 43 4.57 0.63 -0.13
CA GLN A 43 3.24 0.55 0.49
C GLN A 43 2.52 1.91 0.46
N GLN A 44 3.23 3.01 0.75
CA GLN A 44 2.68 4.36 0.68
C GLN A 44 2.23 4.73 -0.75
N THR A 45 3.04 4.39 -1.76
CA THR A 45 2.70 4.61 -3.16
C THR A 45 1.46 3.82 -3.57
N GLN A 46 1.36 2.55 -3.18
CA GLN A 46 0.19 1.73 -3.45
C GLN A 46 -1.08 2.30 -2.79
N ALA A 47 -1.01 2.71 -1.52
CA ALA A 47 -2.13 3.34 -0.82
C ALA A 47 -2.59 4.62 -1.53
N THR A 48 -1.63 5.48 -1.94
CA THR A 48 -1.91 6.71 -2.68
C THR A 48 -2.58 6.41 -4.03
N TYR A 49 -2.07 5.42 -4.77
CA TYR A 49 -2.66 4.96 -6.02
C TYR A 49 -4.10 4.46 -5.83
N TYR A 50 -4.35 3.64 -4.82
CA TYR A 50 -5.68 3.15 -4.51
C TYR A 50 -6.66 4.28 -4.19
N ILE A 51 -6.25 5.29 -3.43
CA ILE A 51 -7.13 6.44 -3.15
C ILE A 51 -7.44 7.22 -4.44
N HIS A 52 -6.43 7.52 -5.26
CA HIS A 52 -6.65 8.27 -6.49
C HIS A 52 -7.50 7.53 -7.52
N THR A 53 -7.36 6.20 -7.61
CA THR A 53 -8.19 5.39 -8.52
C THR A 53 -9.66 5.43 -8.15
N ILE A 54 -10.01 5.28 -6.85
CA ILE A 54 -11.43 5.37 -6.45
C ILE A 54 -11.98 6.79 -6.57
N ILE A 55 -11.18 7.82 -6.25
CA ILE A 55 -11.58 9.23 -6.46
C ILE A 55 -11.88 9.49 -7.94
N SER A 56 -11.04 8.99 -8.84
CA SER A 56 -11.26 9.13 -10.28
C SER A 56 -12.55 8.43 -10.72
N ARG A 57 -12.81 7.21 -10.25
CA ARG A 57 -14.05 6.47 -10.52
C ARG A 57 -15.29 7.19 -10.00
N MET A 58 -15.23 7.73 -8.78
CA MET A 58 -16.30 8.56 -8.20
C MET A 58 -16.59 9.83 -9.01
N ARG A 59 -15.56 10.46 -9.60
CA ARG A 59 -15.76 11.62 -10.50
C ARG A 59 -16.49 11.22 -11.79
N LEU A 60 -16.20 10.04 -12.33
CA LEU A 60 -16.87 9.53 -13.53
C LEU A 60 -18.33 9.12 -13.27
N ASN A 61 -18.65 8.72 -12.04
CA ASN A 61 -19.97 8.28 -11.63
C ASN A 61 -20.56 9.18 -10.52
N ASN A 62 -20.56 10.49 -10.76
CA ASN A 62 -20.95 11.50 -9.77
C ASN A 62 -22.40 11.36 -9.25
N SER A 63 -23.30 10.79 -10.06
CA SER A 63 -24.71 10.57 -9.70
C SER A 63 -24.88 9.63 -8.50
N GLU A 64 -23.88 8.79 -8.24
CA GLU A 64 -23.87 7.78 -7.17
C GLU A 64 -22.93 8.16 -6.02
N LEU A 65 -22.43 9.40 -5.97
CA LEU A 65 -21.35 9.80 -5.06
C LEU A 65 -21.65 9.47 -3.59
N SER A 66 -22.84 9.81 -3.10
CA SER A 66 -23.27 9.53 -1.73
C SER A 66 -23.29 8.03 -1.40
N ASN A 67 -23.48 7.18 -2.41
CA ASN A 67 -23.56 5.73 -2.26
C ASN A 67 -22.18 5.05 -2.26
N TYR A 68 -21.08 5.78 -2.49
CA TYR A 68 -19.71 5.27 -2.26
C TYR A 68 -19.30 5.35 -0.78
N ALA A 69 -20.03 6.09 0.07
CA ALA A 69 -19.72 6.19 1.50
C ALA A 69 -19.81 4.83 2.20
N GLY A 70 -18.81 4.47 3.00
CA GLY A 70 -18.77 3.19 3.68
C GLY A 70 -17.37 2.77 4.12
N THR A 71 -17.29 1.59 4.73
CA THR A 71 -16.04 0.94 5.13
C THR A 71 -15.89 -0.36 4.35
N TYR A 72 -14.69 -0.57 3.80
CA TYR A 72 -14.38 -1.63 2.86
C TYR A 72 -13.13 -2.37 3.31
N THR A 73 -13.21 -3.71 3.36
CA THR A 73 -12.15 -4.58 3.88
C THR A 73 -12.07 -5.85 3.06
N GLY A 74 -10.87 -6.28 2.65
CA GLY A 74 -10.64 -7.61 2.10
C GLY A 74 -11.59 -7.99 0.96
N SER A 75 -12.47 -8.98 1.16
CA SER A 75 -13.46 -9.43 0.18
C SER A 75 -14.89 -8.95 0.50
N SER A 76 -15.06 -7.84 1.22
CA SER A 76 -16.37 -7.34 1.71
C SER A 76 -17.31 -6.85 0.61
N VAL A 77 -16.84 -6.77 -0.63
CA VAL A 77 -17.62 -6.29 -1.78
C VAL A 77 -17.66 -7.38 -2.83
N SER A 78 -18.86 -7.67 -3.32
CA SER A 78 -19.10 -8.52 -4.48
C SER A 78 -19.84 -7.72 -5.55
N SER A 79 -19.47 -7.90 -6.82
CA SER A 79 -20.28 -7.41 -7.94
C SER A 79 -20.97 -8.56 -8.66
N ALA A 80 -22.26 -8.42 -8.93
CA ALA A 80 -23.02 -9.39 -9.71
C ALA A 80 -22.75 -9.26 -11.23
N LYS A 81 -22.27 -8.10 -11.67
CA LYS A 81 -22.06 -7.76 -13.08
C LYS A 81 -20.64 -7.22 -13.30
N SER A 82 -20.01 -7.65 -14.39
CA SER A 82 -18.75 -7.07 -14.85
C SER A 82 -19.06 -5.89 -15.75
N CYS A 83 -18.67 -4.69 -15.33
CA CYS A 83 -18.84 -3.46 -16.11
C CYS A 83 -17.58 -3.10 -16.92
N ASP A 84 -16.76 -4.10 -17.21
CA ASP A 84 -15.58 -3.93 -18.06
C ASP A 84 -15.96 -4.00 -19.54
N VAL A 85 -15.37 -3.13 -20.36
CA VAL A 85 -15.70 -3.02 -21.77
C VAL A 85 -14.93 -4.11 -22.53
N ALA A 86 -15.58 -5.24 -22.75
CA ALA A 86 -15.07 -6.25 -23.68
C ALA A 86 -15.30 -5.80 -25.13
N ILE A 87 -14.29 -5.96 -25.99
CA ILE A 87 -14.39 -5.63 -27.42
C ILE A 87 -15.57 -6.40 -28.03
N GLY A 88 -16.53 -5.68 -28.61
CA GLY A 88 -17.68 -6.27 -29.30
C GLY A 88 -18.87 -6.62 -28.39
N VAL A 89 -18.83 -6.29 -27.11
CA VAL A 89 -19.95 -6.50 -26.17
C VAL A 89 -20.48 -5.14 -25.71
N VAL A 90 -21.76 -4.87 -25.99
CA VAL A 90 -22.48 -3.70 -25.45
C VAL A 90 -23.27 -4.16 -24.23
N ASP A 91 -22.56 -4.50 -23.16
CA ASP A 91 -23.19 -4.73 -21.86
C ASP A 91 -23.10 -3.45 -21.04
N LEU A 92 -24.12 -2.60 -21.19
CA LEU A 92 -24.17 -1.31 -20.51
C LEU A 92 -24.53 -1.55 -19.04
N CYS A 93 -23.64 -1.15 -18.14
CA CYS A 93 -23.96 -1.06 -16.72
C CYS A 93 -24.72 0.24 -16.44
N THR A 94 -25.71 0.15 -15.56
CA THR A 94 -26.29 1.32 -14.90
C THR A 94 -25.24 2.00 -14.01
N THR A 95 -25.52 3.23 -13.58
CA THR A 95 -24.65 3.96 -12.64
C THR A 95 -24.48 3.19 -11.32
N ALA A 96 -25.54 2.57 -10.81
CA ALA A 96 -25.49 1.74 -9.61
C ALA A 96 -24.66 0.45 -9.79
N GLU A 97 -24.77 -0.22 -10.94
CA GLU A 97 -23.94 -1.40 -11.26
C GLU A 97 -22.47 -1.03 -11.44
N THR A 98 -22.20 0.10 -12.10
CA THR A 98 -20.84 0.65 -12.26
C THR A 98 -20.19 0.93 -10.90
N ARG A 99 -20.93 1.54 -9.97
CA ARG A 99 -20.47 1.76 -8.58
C ARG A 99 -20.10 0.45 -7.89
N ALA A 100 -20.96 -0.57 -7.98
CA ALA A 100 -20.70 -1.87 -7.37
C ALA A 100 -19.45 -2.55 -7.97
N TRP A 101 -19.29 -2.45 -9.29
CA TRP A 101 -18.10 -2.95 -9.99
C TRP A 101 -16.83 -2.18 -9.61
N ASP A 102 -16.90 -0.85 -9.50
CA ASP A 102 -15.77 -0.01 -9.09
C ASP A 102 -15.27 -0.38 -7.70
N LEU A 103 -16.19 -0.46 -6.73
CA LEU A 103 -15.86 -0.86 -5.36
C LEU A 103 -15.31 -2.28 -5.32
N TYR A 104 -15.89 -3.20 -6.09
CA TYR A 104 -15.39 -4.57 -6.20
C TYR A 104 -13.94 -4.60 -6.72
N GLN A 105 -13.66 -3.94 -7.85
CA GLN A 105 -12.32 -3.90 -8.44
C GLN A 105 -11.31 -3.21 -7.51
N TRP A 106 -11.71 -2.12 -6.89
CA TRP A 106 -10.88 -1.37 -5.96
C TRP A 106 -10.51 -2.22 -4.74
N VAL A 107 -11.49 -2.86 -4.11
CA VAL A 107 -11.28 -3.72 -2.94
C VAL A 107 -10.43 -4.95 -3.27
N ARG A 108 -10.65 -5.57 -4.44
CA ARG A 108 -9.83 -6.68 -4.95
C ARG A 108 -8.38 -6.28 -5.22
N SER A 109 -8.13 -5.03 -5.60
CA SER A 109 -6.78 -4.52 -5.83
C SER A 109 -5.92 -4.53 -4.56
N PHE A 110 -6.54 -4.43 -3.38
CA PHE A 110 -5.85 -4.52 -2.09
C PHE A 110 -5.31 -5.93 -1.84
N GLU A 111 -6.02 -6.94 -2.32
CA GLU A 111 -5.65 -8.35 -2.19
C GLU A 111 -4.53 -8.74 -3.17
N GLY A 112 -4.05 -7.82 -4.03
CA GLY A 112 -2.99 -8.10 -4.99
C GLY A 112 -3.41 -9.05 -6.11
N VAL A 113 -4.71 -9.14 -6.45
CA VAL A 113 -5.22 -10.12 -7.42
C VAL A 113 -4.64 -9.95 -8.84
N ASN A 114 -4.09 -8.78 -9.12
CA ASN A 114 -3.49 -8.43 -10.39
C ASN A 114 -2.08 -8.98 -10.56
N GLU A 115 -1.42 -9.39 -9.48
CA GLU A 115 -0.07 -9.94 -9.51
C GLU A 115 -0.04 -11.25 -8.72
N LYS A 116 0.34 -12.35 -9.37
CA LYS A 116 0.42 -13.66 -8.74
C LYS A 116 1.84 -14.18 -8.78
N SER A 117 2.28 -14.73 -7.66
CA SER A 117 3.48 -15.56 -7.60
C SER A 117 3.34 -16.77 -8.54
N ALA A 118 4.47 -17.37 -8.92
CA ALA A 118 4.49 -18.65 -9.64
C ALA A 118 3.73 -19.77 -8.91
N SER A 119 3.53 -19.64 -7.60
CA SER A 119 2.74 -20.53 -6.74
C SER A 119 1.23 -20.22 -6.71
N GLY A 120 0.76 -19.20 -7.45
CA GLY A 120 -0.64 -18.79 -7.49
C GLY A 120 -1.10 -17.91 -6.33
N VAL A 121 -0.21 -17.56 -5.40
CA VAL A 121 -0.47 -16.63 -4.29
C VAL A 121 -0.50 -15.20 -4.82
N ASN A 122 -1.53 -14.44 -4.47
CA ASN A 122 -1.60 -13.01 -4.79
C ASN A 122 -0.46 -12.25 -4.07
N ILE A 123 0.21 -11.37 -4.80
CA ILE A 123 1.32 -10.55 -4.30
C ILE A 123 1.07 -9.08 -4.70
N GLY A 124 1.81 -8.15 -4.09
CA GLY A 124 1.73 -6.72 -4.45
C GLY A 124 0.56 -5.94 -3.85
N GLY A 125 -0.30 -6.61 -3.07
CA GLY A 125 -1.31 -5.98 -2.23
C GLY A 125 -0.74 -5.36 -0.95
N LEU A 126 -1.57 -4.57 -0.26
CA LEU A 126 -1.27 -4.09 1.08
C LEU A 126 -1.80 -5.10 2.10
N ASP A 127 -1.10 -5.25 3.23
CA ASP A 127 -1.51 -6.22 4.26
C ASP A 127 -2.61 -5.61 5.16
N SER A 128 -3.65 -6.40 5.42
CA SER A 128 -4.73 -6.10 6.36
C SER A 128 -5.37 -4.72 6.13
N VAL A 129 -5.76 -4.45 4.88
CA VAL A 129 -6.31 -3.15 4.47
C VAL A 129 -7.72 -2.94 4.98
N THR A 130 -7.95 -1.74 5.51
CA THR A 130 -9.28 -1.17 5.74
C THR A 130 -9.34 0.17 5.03
N ALA A 131 -10.31 0.35 4.14
CA ALA A 131 -10.53 1.60 3.45
C ALA A 131 -11.89 2.19 3.85
N CYS A 132 -11.95 3.49 4.12
CA CYS A 132 -13.17 4.17 4.55
C CYS A 132 -13.41 5.40 3.67
N ILE A 133 -14.63 5.58 3.22
CA ILE A 133 -15.06 6.70 2.40
C ILE A 133 -16.14 7.45 3.16
N ARG A 134 -15.94 8.75 3.36
CA ARG A 134 -16.95 9.68 3.86
C ARG A 134 -17.27 10.68 2.76
N VAL A 135 -18.55 10.90 2.53
CA VAL A 135 -19.06 11.85 1.54
C VAL A 135 -19.95 12.86 2.26
N ASP A 136 -19.65 14.13 2.09
CA ASP A 136 -20.43 15.27 2.60
C ASP A 136 -20.72 16.24 1.45
N GLY A 137 -21.88 16.07 0.82
CA GLY A 137 -22.24 16.74 -0.42
C GLY A 137 -21.23 16.42 -1.54
N VAL A 138 -20.40 17.40 -1.89
CA VAL A 138 -19.34 17.31 -2.90
C VAL A 138 -17.96 17.02 -2.32
N SER A 139 -17.80 17.09 -0.98
CA SER A 139 -16.54 16.78 -0.31
C SER A 139 -16.43 15.28 -0.07
N VAL A 140 -15.32 14.68 -0.47
CA VAL A 140 -15.04 13.26 -0.30
C VAL A 140 -13.71 13.08 0.42
N LEU A 141 -13.79 12.43 1.58
CA LEU A 141 -12.65 11.99 2.35
C LEU A 141 -12.48 10.49 2.14
N VAL A 142 -11.33 10.08 1.61
CA VAL A 142 -10.94 8.68 1.48
C VAL A 142 -9.78 8.41 2.42
N VAL A 143 -9.94 7.38 3.25
CA VAL A 143 -8.93 6.91 4.19
C VAL A 143 -8.57 5.48 3.81
N ILE A 144 -7.28 5.17 3.73
CA ILE A 144 -6.79 3.80 3.62
C ILE A 144 -5.85 3.54 4.80
N SER A 145 -6.15 2.49 5.55
CA SER A 145 -5.35 1.99 6.65
C SER A 145 -4.83 0.60 6.34
N TRP A 146 -3.56 0.33 6.60
CA TRP A 146 -2.91 -0.96 6.35
C TRP A 146 -1.89 -1.29 7.45
N ARG A 147 -1.41 -2.53 7.46
CA ARG A 147 -0.35 -2.96 8.38
C ARG A 147 1.03 -2.67 7.77
N GLY A 148 1.81 -1.84 8.47
CA GLY A 148 3.22 -1.59 8.17
C GLY A 148 4.13 -2.76 8.53
N VAL A 149 5.32 -2.76 7.94
CA VAL A 149 6.35 -3.79 8.18
C VAL A 149 7.09 -3.62 9.50
N ARG A 150 7.22 -2.38 10.00
CA ARG A 150 7.93 -2.06 11.24
C ARG A 150 6.93 -1.68 12.33
N VAL A 151 7.24 -2.12 13.55
CA VAL A 151 6.58 -1.61 14.75
C VAL A 151 6.99 -0.17 14.95
N THR A 152 6.01 0.71 15.06
CA THR A 152 6.16 2.14 15.30
C THR A 152 5.11 2.52 16.35
N SER A 153 4.32 3.54 16.09
CA SER A 153 3.05 3.82 16.75
C SER A 153 1.91 3.59 15.75
N ASP A 154 0.69 3.68 16.26
CA ASP A 154 -0.50 3.75 15.44
C ASP A 154 -0.53 5.05 14.62
N GLY A 155 -0.51 4.93 13.29
CA GLY A 155 -0.49 6.05 12.35
C GLY A 155 -1.75 6.92 12.31
N ALA A 156 -2.87 6.50 12.92
CA ALA A 156 -4.11 7.29 12.96
C ALA A 156 -4.57 7.65 14.39
N ALA A 157 -3.81 7.29 15.43
CA ALA A 157 -4.27 7.47 16.82
C ALA A 157 -4.45 8.95 17.22
N ASP A 158 -3.57 9.83 16.75
CA ASP A 158 -3.57 11.26 17.08
C ASP A 158 -4.30 12.13 16.05
N ASP A 159 -5.07 11.52 15.14
CA ASP A 159 -5.83 12.27 14.15
C ASP A 159 -7.04 12.99 14.80
N ALA A 160 -7.21 14.27 14.48
CA ALA A 160 -8.30 15.09 15.01
C ALA A 160 -9.68 14.64 14.50
N ASP A 161 -9.74 14.00 13.34
CA ASP A 161 -10.95 13.46 12.77
C ASP A 161 -11.17 12.01 13.22
N THR A 162 -12.17 11.81 14.08
CA THR A 162 -12.56 10.49 14.57
C THR A 162 -12.91 9.48 13.47
N PHE A 163 -13.29 9.96 12.28
CA PHE A 163 -13.51 9.09 11.12
C PHE A 163 -12.20 8.48 10.61
N VAL A 164 -11.11 9.27 10.60
CA VAL A 164 -9.78 8.81 10.17
C VAL A 164 -9.21 7.86 11.21
N SER A 165 -9.24 8.23 12.49
CA SER A 165 -8.73 7.38 13.58
C SER A 165 -9.54 6.10 13.78
N GLY A 166 -10.82 6.12 13.44
CA GLY A 166 -11.72 4.95 13.43
C GLY A 166 -11.59 4.04 12.21
N CYS A 167 -10.85 4.44 11.16
CA CYS A 167 -10.70 3.61 9.98
C CYS A 167 -9.65 2.51 10.18
N GLY A 168 -10.11 1.29 10.47
CA GLY A 168 -9.28 0.11 10.74
C GLY A 168 -8.92 -0.06 12.21
N ALA A 169 -8.35 -1.21 12.57
CA ALA A 169 -8.06 -1.55 13.97
C ALA A 169 -6.78 -0.88 14.49
N ALA A 170 -6.87 -0.17 15.61
CA ALA A 170 -5.73 0.47 16.26
C ALA A 170 -4.68 -0.55 16.70
N ASN A 171 -3.41 -0.33 16.33
CA ASN A 171 -2.27 -1.15 16.71
C ASN A 171 -0.93 -0.45 16.41
N ASP A 172 0.17 -0.99 16.94
CA ASP A 172 1.55 -0.48 16.82
C ASP A 172 2.18 -0.59 15.42
N ARG A 173 1.44 -1.15 14.45
CA ARG A 173 1.84 -1.30 13.05
C ARG A 173 0.86 -0.64 12.09
N ARG A 174 -0.25 -0.05 12.55
CA ARG A 174 -1.23 0.58 11.65
C ARG A 174 -0.58 1.79 10.99
N ARG A 175 -0.65 1.85 9.68
CA ARG A 175 -0.38 3.03 8.86
C ARG A 175 -1.68 3.48 8.24
N SER A 176 -1.85 4.78 8.08
CA SER A 176 -3.05 5.37 7.51
C SER A 176 -2.66 6.50 6.55
N LEU A 177 -3.47 6.68 5.52
CA LEU A 177 -3.38 7.79 4.59
C LEU A 177 -4.80 8.31 4.33
N ALA A 178 -5.01 9.60 4.57
CA ALA A 178 -6.26 10.28 4.35
C ALA A 178 -6.08 11.35 3.27
N ILE A 179 -6.96 11.37 2.27
CA ILE A 179 -7.01 12.41 1.24
C ILE A 179 -8.43 12.96 1.20
N ASN A 180 -8.55 14.27 1.40
CA ASN A 180 -9.79 15.01 1.19
C ASN A 180 -9.77 15.68 -0.18
N THR A 181 -10.83 15.55 -0.96
CA THR A 181 -11.01 16.19 -2.26
C THR A 181 -12.44 16.65 -2.43
N VAL A 182 -12.65 17.63 -3.31
CA VAL A 182 -13.98 17.98 -3.81
C VAL A 182 -14.22 17.33 -5.17
N ILE A 183 -15.45 16.88 -5.42
CA ILE A 183 -15.92 16.34 -6.70
C ILE A 183 -17.11 17.22 -7.15
N ILE A 184 -16.92 17.94 -8.25
CA ILE A 184 -17.91 18.82 -8.88
C ILE A 184 -18.41 18.23 -10.19
#